data_AF-A0A7G8EQ45-F1
#
_entry.id   AF-A0A7G8EQ45-F1
#
_cell.length_a   1.000
_cell.length_b   1.000
_cell.length_c   1.000
_cell.angle_alpha   90.00
_cell.angle_beta   90.00
_cell.angle_gamma   90.00
#
_symmetry.space_group_name_H-M   'P 1'
#
loop_
_entity.id
_entity.type
_entity.pdbx_description
1 polymer ?
#
loop_
_entity_poly.entity_id
_entity_poly.type
_entity_poly.pdbx_seq_one_letter_code
_entity_poly.pdbx_strand_id
1 'polypeptide(L)'
;MSAALSTFVSKPDWISARRVKGRKSSIIQLTGGSSWLNQPVSWSATMKVSSLKQRQAAAEGRANPRDIVTGFRVNNAMARNWIFQGSRGSDLIDFQSTAGAITKRSQSVINFGRDEVRDRFFFTNNTRTHGPFNHMQRFVIRNFGREDQVTLRNIGRRFRFNDLVSYGNGVMGFPGVDPTKLRVVPIAGL
;
A
#
# COMPACT_ATOMS: atom_id res chain seq x y z
N MET A 1 -8.13 18.71 17.79
CA MET A 1 -7.07 19.08 16.81
C MET A 1 -6.74 17.87 15.94
N SER A 2 -6.43 18.06 14.67
CA SER A 2 -6.03 16.96 13.77
C SER A 2 -4.57 16.56 14.04
N ALA A 3 -4.28 15.27 14.18
CA ALA A 3 -2.91 14.77 14.35
C ALA A 3 -2.01 15.17 13.16
N ALA A 4 -0.74 15.49 13.46
CA ALA A 4 0.25 15.86 12.46
C ALA A 4 0.55 14.70 11.49
N LEU A 5 0.85 15.01 10.23
CA LEU A 5 1.12 14.01 9.19
C LEU A 5 2.32 13.12 9.49
N SER A 6 3.33 13.66 10.19
CA SER A 6 4.53 12.93 10.64
C SER A 6 4.21 11.75 11.57
N THR A 7 3.03 11.77 12.22
CA THR A 7 2.52 10.64 13.02
C THR A 7 2.21 9.42 12.15
N PHE A 8 1.81 9.64 10.90
CA PHE A 8 1.28 8.61 10.01
C PHE A 8 2.29 8.15 8.95
N VAL A 9 3.20 9.04 8.54
CA VAL A 9 4.14 8.78 7.46
C VAL A 9 5.49 9.45 7.70
N SER A 10 6.56 8.70 7.43
CA SER A 10 7.92 9.25 7.23
C SER A 10 8.21 9.33 5.73
N LYS A 11 8.71 10.49 5.28
CA LYS A 11 8.97 10.82 3.87
C LYS A 11 10.08 11.86 3.73
N PRO A 12 10.76 11.96 2.57
CA PRO A 12 11.66 13.06 2.27
C PRO A 12 10.89 14.35 1.95
N ASP A 13 11.62 15.47 1.88
CA ASP A 13 11.04 16.81 1.73
C ASP A 13 10.40 17.04 0.37
N TRP A 14 10.97 16.48 -0.69
CA TRP A 14 10.45 16.60 -2.06
C TRP A 14 9.14 15.84 -2.29
N ILE A 15 8.74 14.95 -1.38
CA ILE A 15 7.42 14.33 -1.38
C ILE A 15 6.47 15.24 -0.60
N SER A 16 5.39 15.68 -1.24
CA SER A 16 4.29 16.29 -0.51
C SER A 16 3.40 15.21 0.12
N ALA A 17 2.92 15.46 1.34
CA ALA A 17 1.90 14.65 1.98
C ALA A 17 0.69 15.53 2.29
N ARG A 18 -0.49 15.03 1.97
CA ARG A 18 -1.75 15.67 2.37
C ARG A 18 -2.73 14.63 2.88
N ARG A 19 -3.50 14.98 3.90
CA ARG A 19 -4.66 14.18 4.30
C ARG A 19 -5.82 14.50 3.38
N VAL A 20 -6.43 13.49 2.80
CA VAL A 20 -7.66 13.60 2.02
C VAL A 20 -8.79 13.04 2.88
N LYS A 21 -9.72 13.91 3.30
CA LYS A 21 -10.85 13.53 4.15
C LYS A 21 -11.97 12.95 3.30
N GLY A 22 -12.46 11.79 3.70
CA GLY A 22 -13.72 11.22 3.22
C GLY A 22 -14.85 11.42 4.23
N ARG A 23 -16.00 10.80 3.94
CA ARG A 23 -17.22 10.92 4.78
C ARG A 23 -17.05 10.27 6.16
N LYS A 24 -16.32 9.14 6.24
CA LYS A 24 -16.16 8.33 7.47
C LYS A 24 -14.70 8.10 7.89
N SER A 25 -13.74 8.30 6.99
CA SER A 25 -12.32 8.13 7.24
C SER A 25 -11.51 9.00 6.28
N SER A 26 -10.20 9.04 6.46
CA SER A 26 -9.26 9.75 5.62
C SER A 26 -8.17 8.83 5.07
N ILE A 27 -7.52 9.26 4.00
CA ILE A 27 -6.30 8.64 3.48
C ILE A 27 -5.17 9.66 3.42
N ILE A 28 -3.92 9.19 3.46
CA ILE A 28 -2.76 10.04 3.18
C ILE A 28 -2.43 9.95 1.69
N GLN A 29 -2.50 11.08 0.99
CA GLN A 29 -1.99 11.17 -0.37
C GLN A 29 -0.55 11.65 -0.34
N LEU A 30 0.35 10.86 -0.94
CA LEU A 30 1.74 11.20 -1.19
C LEU A 30 1.89 11.58 -2.65
N THR A 31 2.45 12.75 -2.93
CA THR A 31 2.70 13.21 -4.29
C THR A 31 4.15 13.67 -4.44
N GLY A 32 4.90 13.01 -5.31
CA GLY A 32 6.26 13.45 -5.68
C GLY A 32 6.27 14.38 -6.89
N GLY A 33 7.47 14.70 -7.38
CA GLY A 33 7.69 15.59 -8.53
C GLY A 33 7.22 15.01 -9.87
N SER A 34 7.16 15.85 -10.91
CA SER A 34 6.48 15.59 -12.19
C SER A 34 7.06 14.48 -13.09
N SER A 35 8.18 13.84 -12.75
CA SER A 35 8.66 12.65 -13.46
C SER A 35 9.38 11.67 -12.54
N TRP A 36 9.32 10.37 -12.84
CA TRP A 36 10.04 9.31 -12.11
C TRP A 36 11.54 9.28 -12.45
N LEU A 37 11.92 9.82 -13.62
CA LEU A 37 13.27 9.76 -14.20
C LEU A 37 14.33 10.48 -13.36
N ASN A 38 13.91 11.49 -12.58
CA ASN A 38 14.82 12.32 -11.78
C ASN A 38 14.60 12.17 -10.27
N GLN A 39 13.89 11.12 -9.83
CA GLN A 39 13.59 10.94 -8.41
C GLN A 39 14.69 10.16 -7.70
N PRO A 40 15.16 10.62 -6.53
CA PRO A 40 16.07 9.83 -5.72
C PRO A 40 15.33 8.56 -5.25
N VAL A 41 15.76 7.38 -5.72
CA VAL A 41 15.18 6.07 -5.34
C VAL A 41 15.90 5.48 -4.11
N SER A 42 16.49 6.33 -3.27
CA SER A 42 17.32 5.94 -2.12
C SER A 42 16.55 5.88 -0.79
N TRP A 43 15.30 6.31 -0.75
CA TRP A 43 14.51 6.45 0.47
C TRP A 43 13.48 5.33 0.67
N SER A 44 13.05 5.15 1.92
CA SER A 44 11.98 4.24 2.32
C SER A 44 10.82 5.04 2.88
N ALA A 45 9.60 4.68 2.48
CA ALA A 45 8.40 5.21 3.12
C ALA A 45 7.92 4.23 4.20
N THR A 46 7.82 4.68 5.44
CA THR A 46 7.19 3.89 6.51
C THR A 46 5.89 4.53 6.93
N MET A 47 4.82 3.76 6.83
CA MET A 47 3.48 4.17 7.26
C MET A 47 3.10 3.43 8.53
N LYS A 48 2.76 4.22 9.55
CA LYS A 48 2.46 3.76 10.91
C LYS A 48 0.99 4.01 11.19
N VAL A 49 0.11 3.19 10.63
CA VAL A 49 -1.34 3.40 10.75
C VAL A 49 -1.96 2.32 11.61
N SER A 50 -2.17 2.60 12.91
CA SER A 50 -3.07 1.78 13.72
C SER A 50 -4.44 2.46 13.79
N SER A 51 -5.35 2.09 12.88
CA SER A 51 -6.73 2.58 12.91
C SER A 51 -7.46 2.17 14.19
N LEU A 52 -7.09 1.05 14.82
CA LEU A 52 -7.62 0.63 16.12
C LEU A 52 -7.36 1.67 17.21
N LYS A 53 -6.09 2.08 17.40
CA LYS A 53 -5.74 3.10 18.39
C LYS A 53 -6.43 4.44 18.10
N GLN A 54 -6.55 4.79 16.82
CA GLN A 54 -7.26 6.01 16.40
C GLN A 54 -8.77 5.92 16.67
N ARG A 55 -9.38 4.75 16.46
CA ARG A 55 -10.80 4.50 16.75
C ARG A 55 -11.08 4.50 18.25
N GLN A 56 -10.20 3.89 19.05
CA GLN A 56 -10.28 3.96 20.52
C GLN A 56 -10.21 5.41 21.00
N ALA A 57 -9.19 6.16 20.55
CA ALA A 57 -9.07 7.58 20.87
C ALA A 57 -10.29 8.39 20.40
N ALA A 58 -10.91 8.04 19.26
CA ALA A 58 -12.12 8.70 18.78
C ALA A 58 -13.38 8.35 19.60
N ALA A 59 -13.52 7.11 20.05
CA ALA A 59 -14.59 6.68 20.95
C ALA A 59 -14.48 7.39 22.31
N GLU A 60 -13.25 7.69 22.75
CA GLU A 60 -12.95 8.43 23.97
C GLU A 60 -12.98 9.97 23.77
N GLY A 61 -13.41 10.45 22.60
CA GLY A 61 -13.50 11.88 22.29
C GLY A 61 -12.16 12.62 22.08
N ARG A 62 -11.03 11.90 22.12
CA ARG A 62 -9.68 12.46 21.96
C ARG A 62 -9.26 12.66 20.50
N ALA A 63 -9.98 12.06 19.55
CA ALA A 63 -9.75 12.20 18.12
C ALA A 63 -11.07 12.34 17.34
N ASN A 64 -11.05 13.03 16.20
CA ASN A 64 -12.23 13.07 15.33
C ASN A 64 -12.30 11.75 14.52
N PRO A 65 -13.44 11.05 14.47
CA PRO A 65 -13.59 9.86 13.63
C PRO A 65 -13.23 10.10 12.15
N ARG A 66 -13.45 11.31 11.63
CA ARG A 66 -13.09 11.70 10.26
C ARG A 66 -11.57 11.82 10.03
N ASP A 67 -10.78 11.89 11.10
CA ASP A 67 -9.33 11.95 11.06
C ASP A 67 -8.66 10.57 11.12
N ILE A 68 -9.45 9.49 11.29
CA ILE A 68 -8.94 8.12 11.21
C ILE A 68 -8.35 7.90 9.82
N VAL A 69 -7.06 7.59 9.76
CA VAL A 69 -6.37 7.23 8.53
C VAL A 69 -6.57 5.74 8.27
N THR A 70 -7.07 5.39 7.08
CA THR A 70 -7.37 4.00 6.67
C THR A 70 -6.66 3.65 5.35
N GLY A 71 -5.46 4.18 5.15
CA GLY A 71 -4.67 3.90 3.96
C GLY A 71 -4.06 5.12 3.28
N PHE A 72 -3.59 4.90 2.05
CA PHE A 72 -2.82 5.84 1.29
C PHE A 72 -2.99 5.74 -0.22
N ARG A 73 -2.68 6.86 -0.87
CA ARG A 73 -2.57 6.96 -2.32
C ARG A 73 -1.24 7.58 -2.68
N VAL A 74 -0.46 6.90 -3.50
CA VAL A 74 0.84 7.37 -3.98
C VAL A 74 0.71 7.79 -5.43
N ASN A 75 1.09 9.03 -5.71
CA ASN A 75 1.13 9.59 -7.06
C ASN A 75 2.52 10.15 -7.36
N ASN A 76 3.03 9.94 -8.58
CA ASN A 76 4.32 10.50 -9.02
C ASN A 76 5.46 10.29 -8.02
N ALA A 77 5.55 9.12 -7.37
CA ALA A 77 6.58 8.90 -6.35
C ALA A 77 7.15 7.48 -6.41
N MET A 78 8.47 7.42 -6.57
CA MET A 78 9.28 6.22 -6.55
C MET A 78 10.08 6.16 -5.27
N ALA A 79 10.11 4.99 -4.64
CA ALA A 79 10.92 4.73 -3.46
C ALA A 79 11.78 3.48 -3.66
N ARG A 80 12.79 3.34 -2.79
CA ARG A 80 13.52 2.09 -2.65
C ARG A 80 12.56 0.97 -2.22
N ASN A 81 11.81 1.24 -1.18
CA ASN A 81 10.75 0.35 -0.73
C ASN A 81 9.66 1.11 0.02
N TRP A 82 8.48 0.48 0.05
CA TRP A 82 7.33 0.93 0.82
C TRP A 82 7.08 -0.03 1.96
N ILE A 83 6.99 0.48 3.17
CA ILE A 83 6.61 -0.28 4.36
C ILE A 83 5.27 0.28 4.82
N PHE A 84 4.22 -0.51 4.65
CA PHE A 84 2.90 -0.22 5.18
C PHE A 84 2.58 -1.18 6.31
N GLN A 85 2.23 -0.61 7.46
CA GLN A 85 1.60 -1.34 8.54
C GLN A 85 0.12 -0.96 8.55
N GLY A 86 -0.68 -1.90 8.10
CA GLY A 86 -2.13 -1.89 8.12
C GLY A 86 -2.67 -2.02 9.53
N SER A 87 -3.97 -1.87 9.59
CA SER A 87 -4.71 -1.62 10.80
C SER A 87 -5.53 -2.85 11.19
N ARG A 88 -6.59 -2.66 12.00
CA ARG A 88 -7.60 -3.70 12.24
C ARG A 88 -8.92 -3.34 11.56
N GLY A 89 -8.84 -2.77 10.37
CA GLY A 89 -10.02 -2.43 9.58
C GLY A 89 -9.65 -1.97 8.19
N SER A 90 -10.66 -1.88 7.33
CA SER A 90 -10.49 -1.70 5.87
C SER A 90 -9.48 -0.62 5.49
N ASP A 91 -8.36 -1.08 4.95
CA ASP A 91 -7.24 -0.32 4.47
C ASP A 91 -7.24 -0.22 2.94
N LEU A 92 -6.75 0.92 2.45
CA LEU A 92 -6.60 1.22 1.03
C LEU A 92 -5.16 1.54 0.71
N ILE A 93 -4.57 0.83 -0.25
CA ILE A 93 -3.23 1.08 -0.75
C ILE A 93 -3.33 1.30 -2.25
N ASP A 94 -3.04 2.52 -2.73
CA ASP A 94 -3.30 2.88 -4.12
C ASP A 94 -2.08 3.51 -4.79
N PHE A 95 -1.33 2.72 -5.57
CA PHE A 95 -0.23 3.17 -6.41
C PHE A 95 -0.74 3.58 -7.79
N GLN A 96 -0.61 4.88 -8.09
CA GLN A 96 -1.00 5.47 -9.36
C GLN A 96 0.04 5.20 -10.47
N SER A 97 -0.24 5.67 -11.69
CA SER A 97 0.46 5.31 -12.93
C SER A 97 1.98 5.51 -12.93
N THR A 98 2.48 6.43 -12.11
CA THR A 98 3.88 6.87 -12.02
C THR A 98 4.50 6.60 -10.65
N ALA A 99 3.82 5.84 -9.80
CA ALA A 99 4.28 5.47 -8.47
C ALA A 99 4.72 4.00 -8.39
N GLY A 100 5.58 3.69 -7.42
CA GLY A 100 5.97 2.30 -7.13
C GLY A 100 7.37 2.17 -6.53
N ALA A 101 7.97 0.99 -6.68
CA ALA A 101 9.34 0.68 -6.26
C ALA A 101 10.15 0.09 -7.44
N ILE A 102 11.38 0.56 -7.62
CA ILE A 102 12.26 0.15 -8.74
C ILE A 102 13.46 -0.70 -8.27
N THR A 103 13.87 -0.66 -7.01
CA THR A 103 15.10 -1.39 -6.64
C THR A 103 14.87 -2.90 -6.55
N LYS A 104 15.87 -3.65 -7.00
CA LYS A 104 15.96 -5.10 -6.82
C LYS A 104 16.64 -5.50 -5.50
N ARG A 105 17.03 -4.56 -4.63
CA ARG A 105 17.81 -4.85 -3.41
C ARG A 105 16.98 -4.90 -2.13
N SER A 106 15.78 -4.34 -2.11
CA SER A 106 14.90 -4.32 -0.94
C SER A 106 13.49 -4.79 -1.30
N GLN A 107 12.67 -5.05 -0.29
CA GLN A 107 11.28 -5.45 -0.44
C GLN A 107 10.35 -4.33 0.02
N SER A 108 9.29 -4.11 -0.75
CA SER A 108 8.14 -3.33 -0.30
C SER A 108 7.20 -4.26 0.46
N VAL A 109 6.93 -3.99 1.72
CA VAL A 109 6.07 -4.81 2.57
C VAL A 109 4.77 -4.06 2.82
N ILE A 110 3.67 -4.60 2.33
CA ILE A 110 2.32 -4.13 2.60
C ILE A 110 1.69 -5.13 3.55
N ASN A 111 1.74 -4.84 4.85
CA ASN A 111 1.06 -5.67 5.84
C ASN A 111 -0.36 -5.13 6.00
N PHE A 112 -1.36 -5.91 5.67
CA PHE A 112 -2.77 -5.55 5.82
C PHE A 112 -3.24 -5.55 7.28
N GLY A 113 -2.48 -6.20 8.16
CA GLY A 113 -2.93 -6.47 9.52
C GLY A 113 -3.69 -7.79 9.55
N ARG A 114 -3.79 -8.40 10.72
CA ARG A 114 -4.46 -9.71 10.86
C ARG A 114 -5.90 -9.47 11.30
N ASP A 115 -6.79 -9.31 10.35
CA ASP A 115 -8.23 -9.21 10.59
C ASP A 115 -9.05 -9.91 9.47
N GLU A 116 -10.38 -9.89 9.61
CA GLU A 116 -11.32 -10.43 8.62
C GLU A 116 -11.99 -9.30 7.81
N VAL A 117 -11.37 -8.12 7.77
CA VAL A 117 -11.93 -6.95 7.13
C VAL A 117 -11.27 -6.77 5.77
N ARG A 118 -12.07 -6.41 4.77
CA ARG A 118 -11.59 -6.22 3.40
C ARG A 118 -10.56 -5.09 3.30
N ASP A 119 -9.35 -5.47 2.91
CA ASP A 119 -8.28 -4.57 2.50
C ASP A 119 -8.09 -4.58 0.98
N ARG A 120 -7.60 -3.45 0.47
CA ARG A 120 -7.51 -3.24 -0.98
C ARG A 120 -6.17 -2.67 -1.39
N PHE A 121 -5.48 -3.40 -2.27
CA PHE A 121 -4.29 -2.93 -2.96
C PHE A 121 -4.61 -2.64 -4.43
N PHE A 122 -4.20 -1.48 -4.91
CA PHE A 122 -4.31 -1.06 -6.29
C PHE A 122 -2.95 -0.68 -6.84
N PHE A 123 -2.68 -1.12 -8.07
CA PHE A 123 -1.47 -0.76 -8.81
C PHE A 123 -1.81 -0.46 -10.27
N THR A 124 -1.33 0.67 -10.79
CA THR A 124 -1.78 1.23 -12.08
C THR A 124 -0.63 1.54 -13.04
N ASN A 125 0.59 1.06 -12.81
CA ASN A 125 1.74 1.54 -13.59
C ASN A 125 1.57 1.39 -15.11
N ASN A 126 1.69 2.51 -15.83
CA ASN A 126 1.45 2.59 -17.28
C ASN A 126 2.74 2.86 -18.08
N THR A 127 3.92 2.57 -17.50
CA THR A 127 5.18 2.82 -18.21
C THR A 127 5.31 1.82 -19.37
N ARG A 128 5.37 2.34 -20.61
CA ARG A 128 5.31 1.51 -21.83
C ARG A 128 6.63 0.79 -22.14
N THR A 129 7.76 1.30 -21.66
CA THR A 129 9.09 0.89 -22.13
C THR A 129 9.60 -0.43 -21.55
N HIS A 130 9.12 -0.86 -20.38
CA HIS A 130 9.72 -1.98 -19.63
C HIS A 130 8.68 -2.97 -19.06
N GLY A 131 7.49 -3.00 -19.67
CA GLY A 131 6.39 -3.89 -19.28
C GLY A 131 5.57 -3.38 -18.09
N PRO A 132 4.40 -4.01 -17.85
CA PRO A 132 3.37 -3.46 -16.97
C PRO A 132 3.77 -3.42 -15.48
N PHE A 133 4.79 -4.16 -15.06
CA PHE A 133 5.23 -4.26 -13.66
C PHE A 133 6.58 -3.60 -13.39
N ASN A 134 7.05 -2.72 -14.27
CA ASN A 134 8.38 -2.11 -14.14
C ASN A 134 8.60 -1.46 -12.77
N HIS A 135 7.58 -0.82 -12.20
CA HIS A 135 7.64 -0.14 -10.91
C HIS A 135 7.02 -0.96 -9.77
N MET A 136 6.81 -2.27 -9.96
CA MET A 136 6.34 -3.17 -8.92
C MET A 136 7.45 -4.18 -8.61
N GLN A 137 8.58 -3.72 -8.08
CA GLN A 137 9.68 -4.62 -7.75
C GLN A 137 9.55 -5.10 -6.30
N ARG A 138 9.50 -6.42 -6.10
CA ARG A 138 9.55 -7.10 -4.80
C ARG A 138 8.52 -6.60 -3.77
N PHE A 139 7.27 -6.40 -4.20
CA PHE A 139 6.16 -6.20 -3.29
C PHE A 139 5.80 -7.52 -2.59
N VAL A 140 5.52 -7.44 -1.30
CA VAL A 140 5.03 -8.54 -0.47
C VAL A 140 3.79 -8.03 0.26
N ILE A 141 2.63 -8.59 -0.06
CA ILE A 141 1.41 -8.37 0.70
C ILE A 141 1.37 -9.44 1.80
N ARG A 142 1.36 -9.01 3.06
CA ARG A 142 1.31 -9.89 4.23
C ARG A 142 -0.05 -9.83 4.88
N ASN A 143 -0.43 -10.94 5.51
CA ASN A 143 -1.71 -11.11 6.19
C ASN A 143 -2.89 -10.90 5.23
N PHE A 144 -2.80 -11.48 4.03
CA PHE A 144 -3.90 -11.42 3.07
C PHE A 144 -5.04 -12.37 3.50
N GLY A 145 -6.20 -11.80 3.79
CA GLY A 145 -7.42 -12.47 4.22
C GLY A 145 -8.40 -12.78 3.08
N ARG A 146 -9.48 -13.51 3.41
CA ARG A 146 -10.48 -13.99 2.46
C ARG A 146 -11.22 -12.88 1.72
N GLU A 147 -11.41 -11.75 2.39
CA GLU A 147 -12.14 -10.59 1.86
C GLU A 147 -11.28 -9.62 1.04
N ASP A 148 -9.96 -9.82 1.07
CA ASP A 148 -9.00 -8.88 0.51
C ASP A 148 -8.94 -8.92 -1.01
N GLN A 149 -8.52 -7.78 -1.58
CA GLN A 149 -8.48 -7.62 -3.02
C GLN A 149 -7.21 -6.95 -3.49
N VAL A 150 -6.65 -7.49 -4.57
CA VAL A 150 -5.55 -6.90 -5.33
C VAL A 150 -6.06 -6.56 -6.71
N THR A 151 -6.04 -5.28 -7.08
CA THR A 151 -6.42 -4.83 -8.42
C THR A 151 -5.19 -4.28 -9.15
N LEU A 152 -4.76 -5.00 -10.17
CA LEU A 152 -3.65 -4.63 -11.05
C LEU A 152 -4.25 -3.98 -12.30
N ARG A 153 -4.51 -2.67 -12.21
CA ARG A 153 -5.17 -1.88 -13.25
C ARG A 153 -4.34 -1.79 -14.54
N ASN A 154 -3.02 -1.86 -14.41
CA ASN A 154 -2.05 -1.92 -15.51
C ASN A 154 -2.22 -3.14 -16.44
N ILE A 155 -2.86 -4.21 -15.96
CA ILE A 155 -3.21 -5.39 -16.77
C ILE A 155 -4.72 -5.65 -16.80
N GLY A 156 -5.54 -4.73 -16.27
CA GLY A 156 -7.00 -4.87 -16.22
C GLY A 156 -7.52 -6.01 -15.35
N ARG A 157 -6.76 -6.51 -14.36
CA ARG A 157 -7.15 -7.68 -13.55
C ARG A 157 -7.40 -7.34 -12.09
N ARG A 158 -8.33 -8.07 -11.49
CA ARG A 158 -8.63 -8.08 -10.06
C ARG A 158 -8.48 -9.50 -9.56
N PHE A 159 -7.87 -9.63 -8.39
CA PHE A 159 -7.63 -10.88 -7.71
C PHE A 159 -8.15 -10.80 -6.27
N ARG A 160 -8.61 -11.94 -5.78
CA ARG A 160 -9.11 -12.21 -4.43
C ARG A 160 -8.32 -13.38 -3.84
N PHE A 161 -8.65 -13.75 -2.61
CA PHE A 161 -8.04 -14.88 -1.92
C PHE A 161 -8.11 -16.20 -2.71
N ASN A 162 -9.25 -16.51 -3.32
CA ASN A 162 -9.42 -17.75 -4.09
C ASN A 162 -8.63 -17.77 -5.41
N ASP A 163 -8.08 -16.63 -5.84
CA ASP A 163 -7.23 -16.54 -7.03
C ASP A 163 -5.74 -16.78 -6.71
N LEU A 164 -5.40 -17.04 -5.44
CA LEU A 164 -4.03 -17.28 -5.03
C LEU A 164 -3.53 -18.62 -5.57
N VAL A 165 -2.33 -18.58 -6.15
CA VAL A 165 -1.60 -19.77 -6.59
C VAL A 165 -0.31 -19.91 -5.80
N SER A 166 0.01 -21.15 -5.44
CA SER A 166 1.29 -21.49 -4.83
C SER A 166 2.37 -21.58 -5.91
N TYR A 167 3.50 -20.95 -5.66
CA TYR A 167 4.72 -21.05 -6.47
C TYR A 167 5.79 -21.92 -5.77
N GLY A 168 5.43 -22.61 -4.68
CA GLY A 168 6.35 -23.42 -3.87
C GLY A 168 7.02 -22.65 -2.72
N ASN A 169 7.57 -23.39 -1.74
CA ASN A 169 8.32 -22.84 -0.60
C ASN A 169 7.57 -21.75 0.20
N GLY A 170 6.25 -21.87 0.34
CA GLY A 170 5.41 -20.90 1.04
C GLY A 170 5.25 -19.55 0.32
N VAL A 171 5.69 -19.44 -0.94
CA VAL A 171 5.47 -18.25 -1.77
C VAL A 171 4.17 -18.41 -2.55
N MET A 172 3.25 -17.48 -2.34
CA MET A 172 2.03 -17.38 -3.14
C MET A 172 2.05 -16.10 -3.97
N GLY A 173 1.20 -16.07 -4.99
CA GLY A 173 0.93 -14.86 -5.76
C GLY A 173 -0.28 -15.06 -6.65
N PHE A 174 -0.32 -14.33 -7.76
CA PHE A 174 -1.45 -14.33 -8.67
C PHE A 174 -1.04 -14.85 -10.05
N PRO A 175 -1.91 -15.60 -10.76
CA PRO A 175 -1.62 -16.08 -12.11
C PRO A 175 -1.26 -14.93 -13.04
N GLY A 176 -0.20 -15.08 -13.83
CA GLY A 176 0.26 -14.03 -14.77
C GLY A 176 0.95 -12.83 -14.10
N VAL A 177 1.30 -12.92 -12.82
CA VAL A 177 2.13 -11.95 -12.11
C VAL A 177 3.41 -12.63 -11.67
N ASP A 178 4.55 -12.12 -12.15
CA ASP A 178 5.87 -12.65 -11.81
C ASP A 178 6.11 -12.56 -10.28
N PRO A 179 6.46 -13.67 -9.59
CA PRO A 179 6.72 -13.69 -8.16
C PRO A 179 7.87 -12.78 -7.70
N THR A 180 8.75 -12.33 -8.59
CA THR A 180 9.78 -11.32 -8.27
C THR A 180 9.18 -9.91 -8.13
N LYS A 181 7.98 -9.70 -8.66
CA LYS A 181 7.25 -8.42 -8.64
C LYS A 181 6.33 -8.30 -7.45
N LEU A 182 5.47 -9.28 -7.26
CA LEU A 182 4.48 -9.31 -6.19
C LEU A 182 4.33 -10.73 -5.64
N ARG A 183 4.40 -10.83 -4.32
CA ARG A 183 4.12 -12.04 -3.56
C ARG A 183 3.04 -11.77 -2.54
N VAL A 184 2.33 -12.82 -2.15
CA VAL A 184 1.32 -12.79 -1.11
C VAL A 184 1.69 -13.80 -0.04
N VAL A 185 1.49 -13.41 1.21
CA VAL A 185 1.54 -14.26 2.39
C VAL A 185 0.16 -14.20 3.05
N PRO A 186 -0.65 -15.26 2.96
CA PRO A 186 -1.96 -15.32 3.61
C PRO A 186 -1.86 -15.19 5.13
N ILE A 187 -2.99 -14.90 5.77
CA ILE A 187 -3.11 -15.05 7.23
C ILE A 187 -2.95 -16.54 7.59
N ALA A 188 -2.13 -16.82 8.61
CA ALA A 188 -1.97 -18.17 9.13
C ALA A 188 -3.27 -18.68 9.79
N GLY A 189 -3.68 -19.90 9.43
CA GLY A 189 -4.84 -20.59 9.99
C GLY A 189 -6.19 -20.25 9.34
N LEU A 190 -6.18 -19.67 8.13
CA LEU A 190 -7.37 -19.49 7.29
C LEU A 190 -7.65 -20.68 6.39
#